data_AF-A0A9P1CFA0-F1
#
_entry.id   AF-A0A9P1CFA0-F1
#
_cell.length_a   1.000
_cell.length_b   1.000
_cell.length_c   1.000
_cell.angle_alpha   90.00
_cell.angle_beta   90.00
_cell.angle_gamma   90.00
#
_symmetry.space_group_name_H-M   'P 1'
#
loop_
_entity.id
_entity.type
_entity.pdbx_description
1 polymer ?
#
loop_
_entity_poly.entity_id
_entity_poly.type
_entity_poly.pdbx_seq_one_letter_code
_entity_poly.pdbx_strand_id
1 'polypeptide(L)'
;MLNDFLTFMLCFLPDPRASVRKAAISAVEKIASNNTALQSLIFSRLDDAATSVRSTAILAAGRICDPQDQAIVRKLASFMEVADPSSQVAAQQALGRLLQRGSKAPLPVLQELLWHPSPQVRESANAALDRLPQQMQWL
;
A
#
# COMPACT_ATOMS: atom_id res chain seq x y z
N MET A 1 -23.55 2.31 -16.17
CA MET A 1 -22.85 1.04 -15.90
C MET A 1 -21.64 1.19 -14.98
N LEU A 2 -20.58 1.94 -15.34
CA LEU A 2 -19.41 2.11 -14.44
C LEU A 2 -19.75 2.89 -13.16
N ASN A 3 -20.62 3.91 -13.26
CA ASN A 3 -21.11 4.70 -12.11
C ASN A 3 -22.01 3.89 -11.17
N ASP A 4 -22.86 3.00 -11.69
CA ASP A 4 -23.75 2.18 -10.86
C ASP A 4 -22.94 1.17 -10.05
N PHE A 5 -21.88 0.60 -10.67
CA PHE A 5 -20.96 -0.30 -10.00
C PHE A 5 -20.10 0.40 -8.94
N LEU A 6 -19.62 1.62 -9.22
CA LEU A 6 -18.94 2.48 -8.26
C LEU A 6 -19.83 2.78 -7.04
N THR A 7 -21.08 3.16 -7.30
CA THR A 7 -22.08 3.45 -6.28
C THR A 7 -22.40 2.21 -5.45
N PHE A 8 -22.47 1.04 -6.09
CA PHE A 8 -22.68 -0.23 -5.41
C PHE A 8 -21.48 -0.61 -4.52
N MET A 9 -20.24 -0.45 -5.01
CA MET A 9 -19.02 -0.72 -4.23
C MET A 9 -18.89 0.19 -3.00
N LEU A 10 -19.33 1.45 -3.11
CA LEU A 10 -19.35 2.41 -2.01
C LEU A 10 -20.17 1.91 -0.80
N CYS A 11 -21.21 1.09 -1.02
CA CYS A 11 -22.02 0.54 0.07
C CYS A 11 -21.29 -0.51 0.92
N PHE A 12 -20.29 -1.21 0.37
CA PHE A 12 -19.59 -2.30 1.08
C PHE A 12 -18.36 -1.82 1.87
N LEU A 13 -17.84 -0.66 1.52
CA LEU A 13 -16.68 -0.07 2.19
C LEU A 13 -16.93 0.41 3.63
N PRO A 14 -18.14 0.86 4.02
CA PRO A 14 -18.50 1.14 5.42
C PRO A 14 -19.18 -0.06 6.13
N ASP A 15 -19.24 -1.25 5.53
CA ASP A 15 -19.91 -2.41 6.16
C ASP A 15 -19.26 -2.72 7.53
N PRO A 16 -20.07 -3.00 8.58
CA PRO A 16 -19.53 -3.27 9.92
C PRO A 16 -18.59 -4.49 9.96
N ARG A 17 -18.76 -5.45 9.04
CA ARG A 17 -17.96 -6.67 9.00
C ARG A 17 -16.66 -6.45 8.22
N ALA A 18 -15.54 -6.66 8.90
CA ALA A 18 -14.21 -6.56 8.30
C ALA A 18 -14.02 -7.45 7.06
N SER A 19 -14.63 -8.64 7.04
CA SER A 19 -14.55 -9.56 5.89
C SER A 19 -15.18 -8.97 4.61
N VAL A 20 -16.25 -8.18 4.75
CA VAL A 20 -16.90 -7.50 3.61
C VAL A 20 -16.06 -6.36 3.10
N ARG A 21 -15.57 -5.50 4.01
CA ARG A 21 -14.70 -4.38 3.63
C ARG A 21 -13.45 -4.89 2.91
N LYS A 22 -12.86 -5.98 3.41
CA LYS A 22 -11.74 -6.67 2.75
C LYS A 22 -12.12 -7.16 1.34
N ALA A 23 -13.25 -7.85 1.20
CA ALA A 23 -13.72 -8.34 -0.10
C ALA A 23 -13.98 -7.20 -1.09
N ALA A 24 -14.52 -6.08 -0.61
CA ALA A 24 -14.72 -4.86 -1.40
C ALA A 24 -13.40 -4.31 -1.91
N ILE A 25 -12.37 -4.17 -1.06
CA ILE A 25 -11.03 -3.73 -1.49
C ILE A 25 -10.47 -4.65 -2.57
N SER A 26 -10.55 -5.98 -2.38
CA SER A 26 -10.04 -6.94 -3.37
C SER A 26 -10.82 -6.90 -4.70
N ALA A 27 -12.13 -6.62 -4.67
CA ALA A 27 -12.93 -6.45 -5.87
C ALA A 27 -12.55 -5.15 -6.60
N VAL A 28 -12.45 -4.04 -5.87
CA VAL A 28 -12.03 -2.73 -6.40
C VAL A 28 -10.64 -2.82 -7.03
N GLU A 29 -9.67 -3.44 -6.36
CA GLU A 29 -8.30 -3.57 -6.84
C GLU A 29 -8.21 -4.17 -8.25
N LYS A 30 -9.02 -5.21 -8.53
CA LYS A 30 -9.04 -5.91 -9.83
C LYS A 30 -9.50 -5.03 -10.99
N ILE A 31 -10.25 -3.96 -10.71
CA ILE A 31 -10.83 -3.09 -11.72
C ILE A 31 -10.32 -1.64 -11.64
N ALA A 32 -9.53 -1.30 -10.61
CA ALA A 32 -9.07 0.06 -10.34
C ALA A 32 -7.88 0.51 -11.19
N SER A 33 -7.37 -0.35 -12.09
CA SER A 33 -6.04 -0.20 -12.70
C SER A 33 -5.76 1.11 -13.44
N ASN A 34 -6.76 1.95 -13.73
CA ASN A 34 -6.56 3.32 -14.25
C ASN A 34 -7.65 4.30 -13.76
N ASN A 35 -8.38 3.99 -12.69
CA ASN A 35 -9.49 4.81 -12.23
C ASN A 35 -9.18 5.41 -10.86
N THR A 36 -8.84 6.69 -10.84
CA THR A 36 -8.47 7.45 -9.63
C THR A 36 -9.57 7.45 -8.56
N ALA A 37 -10.85 7.47 -8.98
CA ALA A 37 -11.96 7.37 -8.04
C ALA A 37 -11.95 6.01 -7.33
N LEU A 38 -11.73 4.90 -8.05
CA LEU A 38 -11.59 3.57 -7.45
C LEU A 38 -10.35 3.45 -6.55
N GLN A 39 -9.25 4.11 -6.90
CA GLN A 39 -8.05 4.14 -6.06
C GLN A 39 -8.31 4.85 -4.73
N SER A 40 -9.06 5.97 -4.75
CA SER A 40 -9.42 6.70 -3.53
C SER A 40 -10.21 5.84 -2.53
N LEU A 41 -11.05 4.92 -3.03
CA LEU A 41 -11.78 3.98 -2.19
C LEU A 41 -10.85 3.06 -1.41
N ILE A 42 -9.79 2.58 -2.05
CA ILE A 42 -8.77 1.75 -1.41
C ILE A 42 -7.94 2.58 -0.42
N PHE A 43 -7.54 3.80 -0.81
CA PHE A 43 -6.75 4.68 0.07
C PHE A 43 -7.52 5.07 1.33
N SER A 44 -8.84 5.22 1.24
CA SER A 44 -9.70 5.50 2.40
C SER A 44 -9.72 4.39 3.46
N ARG A 45 -9.18 3.19 3.16
CA ARG A 45 -9.11 2.03 4.05
C ARG A 45 -7.71 1.74 4.58
N LEU A 46 -6.73 2.61 4.27
CA LEU A 46 -5.37 2.48 4.83
C LEU A 46 -5.35 2.60 6.36
N ASP A 47 -6.33 3.30 6.96
CA ASP A 47 -6.45 3.45 8.41
C ASP A 47 -7.63 2.65 8.99
N ASP A 48 -8.09 1.60 8.30
CA ASP A 48 -9.19 0.77 8.79
C ASP A 48 -8.85 0.15 10.15
N ALA A 49 -9.81 0.13 11.08
CA ALA A 49 -9.62 -0.42 12.42
C ALA A 49 -9.23 -1.91 12.40
N ALA A 50 -9.76 -2.67 11.45
CA ALA A 50 -9.42 -4.08 11.30
C ALA A 50 -8.08 -4.25 10.56
N THR A 51 -7.10 -4.82 11.26
CA THR A 51 -5.77 -5.16 10.71
C THR A 51 -5.82 -5.91 9.38
N SER A 52 -6.76 -6.84 9.22
CA SER A 52 -6.91 -7.60 7.97
C SER A 52 -7.39 -6.75 6.80
N VAL A 53 -8.18 -5.70 7.05
CA VAL A 53 -8.65 -4.76 6.03
C VAL A 53 -7.53 -3.79 5.69
N ARG A 54 -6.88 -3.23 6.71
CA ARG A 54 -5.74 -2.32 6.57
C ARG A 54 -4.60 -2.94 5.76
N SER A 55 -4.11 -4.12 6.14
CA SER A 55 -3.06 -4.83 5.38
C SER A 55 -3.48 -5.12 3.93
N THR A 56 -4.76 -5.44 3.68
CA THR A 56 -5.28 -5.62 2.31
C THR A 56 -5.26 -4.31 1.53
N ALA A 57 -5.66 -3.19 2.15
CA ALA A 57 -5.62 -1.86 1.54
C ALA A 57 -4.18 -1.43 1.20
N ILE A 58 -3.23 -1.67 2.11
CA ILE A 58 -1.80 -1.36 1.91
C ILE A 58 -1.23 -2.13 0.71
N LEU A 59 -1.51 -3.44 0.63
CA LEU A 59 -1.08 -4.27 -0.49
C LEU A 59 -1.70 -3.82 -1.82
N ALA A 60 -2.99 -3.51 -1.81
CA ALA A 60 -3.70 -3.03 -2.99
C ALA A 60 -3.16 -1.66 -3.44
N ALA A 61 -2.88 -0.75 -2.51
CA ALA A 61 -2.30 0.55 -2.80
C ALA A 61 -0.96 0.42 -3.53
N GLY A 62 -0.03 -0.43 -3.07
CA GLY A 62 1.25 -0.66 -3.77
C GLY A 62 1.11 -1.25 -5.19
N ARG A 63 -0.06 -1.79 -5.55
CA ARG A 63 -0.35 -2.32 -6.89
C ARG A 63 -0.94 -1.28 -7.82
N ILE A 64 -1.83 -0.45 -7.31
CA ILE A 64 -2.67 0.41 -8.13
C ILE A 64 -2.26 1.88 -8.10
N CYS A 65 -1.54 2.32 -7.07
CA CYS A 65 -1.19 3.74 -6.96
C CYS A 65 -0.29 4.18 -8.10
N ASP A 66 -0.36 5.47 -8.41
CA ASP A 66 0.68 6.13 -9.17
C ASP A 66 2.01 5.92 -8.43
N PRO A 67 3.01 5.26 -9.06
CA PRO A 67 4.29 5.03 -8.42
C PRO A 67 5.05 6.31 -8.07
N GLN A 68 4.68 7.46 -8.62
CA GLN A 68 5.28 8.76 -8.33
C GLN A 68 4.55 9.56 -7.24
N ASP A 69 3.43 9.05 -6.71
CA ASP A 69 2.67 9.71 -5.64
C ASP A 69 3.44 9.64 -4.30
N GLN A 70 4.16 10.72 -4.00
CA GLN A 70 4.96 10.85 -2.79
C GLN A 70 4.12 10.80 -1.50
N ALA A 71 2.86 11.23 -1.54
CA ALA A 71 2.00 11.20 -0.37
C ALA A 71 1.63 9.75 -0.02
N ILE A 72 1.25 8.95 -1.01
CA ILE A 72 0.97 7.53 -0.82
C ILE A 72 2.24 6.77 -0.43
N VAL A 73 3.39 7.05 -1.05
CA VAL A 73 4.67 6.42 -0.67
C VAL A 73 5.00 6.67 0.80
N ARG A 74 4.92 7.92 1.27
CA ARG A 74 5.16 8.23 2.71
C ARG A 74 4.13 7.57 3.62
N LYS A 75 2.86 7.54 3.22
CA LYS A 75 1.81 6.88 4.00
C LYS A 75 2.08 5.37 4.11
N LEU A 76 2.49 4.72 3.02
CA LEU A 76 2.88 3.31 3.03
C LEU A 76 4.08 3.08 3.96
N ALA A 77 5.11 3.92 3.89
CA ALA A 77 6.28 3.84 4.76
C ALA A 77 5.93 3.96 6.25
N SER A 78 5.01 4.85 6.62
CA SER A 78 4.60 5.01 8.03
C SER A 78 4.03 3.74 8.66
N PHE A 79 3.47 2.83 7.87
CA PHE A 79 2.98 1.53 8.37
C PHE A 79 4.10 0.55 8.73
N MET A 80 5.35 0.83 8.35
CA MET A 80 6.50 0.04 8.79
C MET A 80 6.88 0.38 10.23
N GLU A 81 6.60 1.61 10.69
CA GLU A 81 7.07 2.12 12.00
C GLU A 81 6.08 1.84 13.14
N VAL A 82 4.79 2.09 12.93
CA VAL A 82 3.77 2.18 14.01
C VAL A 82 2.60 1.20 13.89
N ALA A 83 2.64 0.28 12.92
CA ALA A 83 1.53 -0.64 12.69
C ALA A 83 1.78 -2.06 13.26
N ASP A 84 0.74 -2.87 13.24
CA ASP A 84 0.83 -4.29 13.58
C ASP A 84 1.71 -5.07 12.57
N PRO A 85 2.19 -6.28 12.92
CA PRO A 85 3.09 -7.06 12.06
C PRO A 85 2.56 -7.32 10.63
N SER A 86 1.24 -7.53 10.46
CA SER A 86 0.67 -7.77 9.13
C SER A 86 0.69 -6.52 8.27
N SER A 87 0.47 -5.35 8.86
CA SER A 87 0.55 -4.06 8.17
C SER A 87 2.00 -3.68 7.83
N GLN A 88 2.95 -3.98 8.72
CA GLN A 88 4.39 -3.78 8.47
C GLN A 88 4.87 -4.59 7.27
N VAL A 89 4.55 -5.90 7.24
CA VAL A 89 4.88 -6.77 6.10
C VAL A 89 4.18 -6.29 4.82
N ALA A 90 2.91 -5.89 4.91
CA ALA A 90 2.19 -5.34 3.77
C ALA A 90 2.86 -4.08 3.20
N ALA A 91 3.33 -3.19 4.06
CA ALA A 91 4.01 -1.95 3.68
C ALA A 91 5.35 -2.21 3.00
N GLN A 92 6.17 -3.07 3.59
CA GLN A 92 7.41 -3.57 2.99
C GLN A 92 7.17 -4.14 1.58
N GLN A 93 6.15 -4.98 1.42
CA GLN A 93 5.78 -5.56 0.14
C GLN A 93 5.25 -4.52 -0.87
N ALA A 94 4.46 -3.55 -0.41
CA ALA A 94 3.90 -2.49 -1.24
C ALA A 94 5.00 -1.58 -1.79
N LEU A 95 5.89 -1.07 -0.93
CA LEU A 95 7.00 -0.22 -1.34
C LEU A 95 7.99 -0.96 -2.25
N GLY A 96 8.35 -2.20 -1.89
CA GLY A 96 9.22 -3.01 -2.75
C GLY A 96 8.58 -3.33 -4.11
N ARG A 97 7.25 -3.39 -4.22
CA ARG A 97 6.56 -3.52 -5.52
C ARG A 97 6.66 -2.23 -6.34
N LEU A 98 6.59 -1.05 -5.71
CA LEU A 98 6.79 0.22 -6.41
C LEU A 98 8.22 0.31 -6.98
N LEU A 99 9.22 -0.15 -6.23
CA LEU A 99 10.60 -0.27 -6.72
C LEU A 99 10.70 -1.22 -7.92
N GLN A 100 10.07 -2.40 -7.85
CA GLN A 100 10.04 -3.35 -8.98
C GLN A 100 9.36 -2.80 -10.23
N ARG A 101 8.40 -1.89 -10.07
CA ARG A 101 7.74 -1.17 -11.18
C ARG A 101 8.62 -0.04 -11.74
N GLY A 102 9.86 0.12 -11.26
CA GLY A 102 10.80 1.13 -11.71
C GLY A 102 10.57 2.51 -11.08
N SER A 103 9.81 2.61 -9.98
CA SER A 103 9.73 3.87 -9.25
C SER A 103 10.90 4.06 -8.31
N LYS A 104 11.50 5.24 -8.34
CA LYS A 104 12.50 5.69 -7.38
C LYS A 104 11.89 6.44 -6.19
N ALA A 105 10.58 6.72 -6.22
CA ALA A 105 9.90 7.48 -5.18
C ALA A 105 10.06 6.88 -3.77
N PRO A 106 10.07 5.54 -3.58
CA PRO A 106 10.31 4.95 -2.26
C PRO A 106 11.74 5.11 -1.72
N LEU A 107 12.74 5.42 -2.57
CA LEU A 107 14.14 5.38 -2.17
C LEU A 107 14.48 6.31 -0.99
N PRO A 108 14.11 7.61 -1.00
CA PRO A 108 14.49 8.51 0.08
C PRO A 108 13.92 8.07 1.43
N VAL A 109 12.64 7.71 1.48
CA VAL A 109 12.00 7.28 2.74
C VAL A 109 12.54 5.94 3.22
N LEU A 110 12.82 4.99 2.31
CA LEU A 110 13.42 3.71 2.70
C LEU A 110 14.85 3.88 3.22
N GLN A 111 15.64 4.79 2.63
CA GLN A 111 16.98 5.12 3.11
C GLN A 111 16.97 5.78 4.50
N GLU A 112 15.98 6.63 4.78
CA GLU A 112 15.77 7.17 6.14
C GLU A 112 15.47 6.05 7.15
N LEU A 113 14.59 5.11 6.79
CA LEU A 113 14.21 3.98 7.66
C LEU A 113 15.36 3.00 7.95
N LEU A 114 16.44 2.99 7.16
CA LEU A 114 17.65 2.23 7.47
C LEU A 114 18.35 2.67 8.75
N TRP A 115 18.07 3.88 9.23
CA TRP A 115 18.64 4.42 10.46
C TRP A 115 17.62 4.48 11.61
N HIS A 116 16.44 3.88 11.42
CA HIS A 116 15.39 3.89 12.42
C HIS A 116 15.82 3.14 13.71
N PRO A 117 15.45 3.59 14.92
CA PRO A 117 15.86 2.95 16.18
C PRO A 117 15.45 1.47 16.29
N SER A 118 14.27 1.12 15.79
CA SER A 118 13.78 -0.27 15.78
C SER A 118 14.51 -1.11 14.72
N PRO A 119 15.15 -2.24 15.11
CA PRO A 119 15.76 -3.18 14.17
C PRO A 119 14.78 -3.74 13.14
N GLN A 120 13.54 -4.00 13.54
CA GLN A 120 12.50 -4.56 12.68
C GLN A 120 12.15 -3.61 11.53
N VAL A 121 12.13 -2.30 11.81
CA VAL A 121 11.90 -1.27 10.78
C VAL A 121 13.08 -1.24 9.80
N ARG A 122 14.32 -1.28 10.28
CA ARG A 122 15.52 -1.33 9.43
C ARG A 122 15.53 -2.57 8.54
N GLU A 123 15.23 -3.73 9.09
CA GLU A 123 15.12 -5.00 8.35
C GLU A 123 14.04 -4.93 7.26
N SER A 124 12.89 -4.37 7.59
CA SER A 124 11.80 -4.20 6.63
C SER A 124 12.18 -3.22 5.51
N ALA A 125 12.91 -2.16 5.82
CA ALA A 125 13.43 -1.22 4.83
C ALA A 125 14.45 -1.86 3.89
N ASN A 126 15.43 -2.60 4.45
CA ASN A 126 16.38 -3.40 3.66
C ASN A 126 15.64 -4.41 2.76
N ALA A 127 14.68 -5.16 3.31
CA ALA A 127 13.92 -6.15 2.55
C ALA A 127 13.03 -5.54 1.45
N ALA A 128 12.65 -4.26 1.57
CA ALA A 128 12.00 -3.53 0.48
C ALA A 128 13.04 -3.12 -0.58
N LEU A 129 14.20 -2.59 -0.18
CA LEU A 129 15.30 -2.19 -1.06
C LEU A 129 15.92 -3.36 -1.82
N ASP A 130 15.94 -4.57 -1.25
CA ASP A 130 16.36 -5.81 -1.94
C ASP A 130 15.51 -6.10 -3.19
N ARG A 131 14.33 -5.47 -3.31
CA ARG A 131 13.48 -5.57 -4.50
C ARG A 131 13.83 -4.56 -5.60
N LEU A 132 14.91 -3.79 -5.44
CA LEU A 132 15.42 -2.91 -6.49
C LEU A 132 15.77 -3.73 -7.74
N PRO A 133 15.24 -3.35 -8.92
CA PRO A 133 15.71 -3.90 -10.18
C PRO A 133 17.21 -3.69 -10.32
N GLN A 134 17.91 -4.63 -10.97
CA GLN A 134 19.36 -4.58 -11.14
C GLN A 134 19.87 -3.26 -11.75
N GLN A 135 19.06 -2.63 -12.60
CA GLN A 135 19.37 -1.33 -13.22
C GLN A 135 19.36 -0.15 -12.23
N MET A 136 18.86 -0.35 -11.01
CA MET A 136 18.74 0.67 -9.96
C MET A 136 19.68 0.45 -8.76
N GLN A 137 20.48 -0.62 -8.76
CA GLN A 137 21.33 -0.98 -7.62
C GLN A 137 22.57 -0.06 -7.44
N TRP A 138 22.82 0.86 -8.37
CA TRP A 138 24.02 1.71 -8.41
C TRP A 138 23.72 3.21 -8.60
N LEU A 139 22.50 3.62 -8.28
CA LEU A 139 22.02 5.01 -8.33
C LEU A 139 21.94 5.59 -6.93
#